data_AF-A0A971F481-F1
#
_entry.id   AF-A0A971F481-F1
#
_cell.length_a   1.000
_cell.length_b   1.000
_cell.length_c   1.000
_cell.angle_alpha   90.00
_cell.angle_beta   90.00
_cell.angle_gamma   90.00
#
_symmetry.space_group_name_H-M   'P 1'
#
loop_
_entity.id
_entity.type
_entity.pdbx_description
1 polymer ?
#
loop_
_entity_poly.entity_id
_entity_poly.type
_entity_poly.pdbx_seq_one_letter_code
_entity_poly.pdbx_strand_id
1 'polypeptide(L)' 'VLIESTDGEEVWTTIGVSTDIIEASWKALVDSIEYKLGK' A
#
# COMPACT_ATOMS: atom_id res chain seq x y z
N VAL A 1 5.64 -5.64 -5.47
CA VAL A 1 4.83 -4.54 -6.01
C VAL A 1 5.07 -3.28 -5.19
N LEU A 2 5.12 -2.12 -5.83
CA LEU A 2 5.27 -0.83 -5.17
C LEU A 2 4.02 0.01 -5.47
N ILE A 3 3.37 0.51 -4.42
CA ILE A 3 2.20 1.38 -4.51
C ILE A 3 2.55 2.70 -3.85
N GLU A 4 2.43 3.78 -4.61
CA GLU A 4 2.54 5.15 -4.08
C GLU A 4 1.11 5.69 -3.87
N SER A 5 0.89 6.33 -2.72
CA SER A 5 -0.41 6.87 -2.32
C SER A 5 -0.21 8.26 -1.75
N THR A 6 -1.18 9.15 -1.98
CA THR A 6 -1.17 10.52 -1.48
C THR A 6 -2.58 10.96 -1.13
N ASP A 7 -2.70 11.78 -0.09
CA ASP A 7 -3.94 12.48 0.28
C ASP A 7 -3.97 13.93 -0.21
N GLY A 8 -2.94 14.37 -0.94
CA GLY A 8 -2.76 15.75 -1.40
C GLY A 8 -1.86 16.60 -0.49
N GLU A 9 -1.60 16.19 0.76
CA GLU A 9 -0.70 16.87 1.69
C GLU A 9 0.57 16.04 1.97
N GLU A 10 0.41 14.72 2.06
CA GLU A 10 1.48 13.76 2.34
C GLU A 10 1.49 12.65 1.27
N VAL A 11 2.68 12.14 0.97
CA VAL A 11 2.89 11.02 0.05
C VAL A 11 3.52 9.88 0.85
N TRP A 12 2.98 8.68 0.73
CA TRP A 12 3.55 7.47 1.31
C TRP A 12 3.65 6.36 0.27
N THR A 13 4.54 5.42 0.54
CA THR A 13 4.80 4.30 -0.37
C THR A 13 4.70 3.00 0.41
N THR A 14 3.93 2.06 -0.14
CA THR A 14 3.74 0.72 0.42
C THR A 14 4.35 -0.33 -0.50
N ILE A 15 5.11 -1.25 0.07
CA ILE A 15 5.81 -2.31 -0.65
C ILE A 15 5.16 -3.66 -0.32
N GLY A 16 4.55 -4.29 -1.33
CA GLY A 16 4.02 -5.64 -1.22
C GLY A 16 5.01 -6.67 -1.75
N VAL A 17 5.33 -7.68 -0.94
CA VAL A 17 6.17 -8.83 -1.33
C VAL A 17 5.37 -10.12 -1.12
N SER A 18 5.08 -10.83 -2.21
CA SER A 18 4.59 -12.22 -2.20
C SER A 18 5.09 -12.94 -3.44
N THR A 19 5.08 -14.26 -3.41
CA THR A 19 5.31 -15.14 -4.57
C THR A 19 4.24 -15.00 -5.65
N ASP A 20 3.03 -14.55 -5.27
CA ASP A 20 1.94 -14.23 -6.19
C ASP A 20 1.76 -12.71 -6.30
N ILE A 21 1.75 -12.20 -7.54
CA ILE A 21 1.64 -10.76 -7.79
C ILE A 21 0.26 -10.18 -7.45
N ILE A 22 -0.81 -10.95 -7.58
CA ILE A 22 -2.16 -10.52 -7.23
C ILE A 22 -2.26 -10.38 -5.72
N GLU A 23 -1.77 -11.36 -4.98
CA GLU A 23 -1.74 -11.30 -3.52
C GLU A 23 -0.85 -10.17 -3.00
N ALA A 24 0.35 -10.00 -3.59
CA ALA A 24 1.25 -8.91 -3.26
C ALA A 24 0.61 -7.54 -3.49
N SER A 25 -0.19 -7.40 -4.54
CA SER A 25 -0.90 -6.15 -4.88
C SER A 25 -2.06 -5.88 -3.93
N TRP A 26 -2.86 -6.90 -3.62
CA TRP A 26 -3.97 -6.77 -2.65
C TRP A 26 -3.47 -6.38 -1.26
N LYS A 27 -2.43 -7.06 -0.76
CA LYS A 27 -1.81 -6.72 0.54
C LYS A 27 -1.26 -5.30 0.56
N ALA A 28 -0.48 -4.90 -0.45
CA ALA A 28 0.06 -3.54 -0.51
C ALA A 28 -1.02 -2.46 -0.55
N LEU A 29 -2.17 -2.74 -1.17
CA LEU A 29 -3.30 -1.79 -1.25
C LEU A 29 -4.00 -1.65 0.10
N VAL A 30 -4.31 -2.78 0.76
CA VAL A 30 -4.93 -2.76 2.08
C VAL A 30 -4.01 -2.07 3.08
N ASP A 31 -2.73 -2.43 3.10
CA ASP A 31 -1.71 -1.83 3.96
C ASP A 31 -1.56 -0.32 3.72
N SER A 32 -1.64 0.16 2.46
CA SER A 32 -1.54 1.60 2.18
C SER A 32 -2.74 2.41 2.69
N ILE A 33 -3.92 1.79 2.75
CA ILE A 33 -5.14 2.39 3.30
C ILE A 33 -5.14 2.32 4.83
N GLU A 34 -4.78 1.17 5.40
CA GLU A 34 -4.63 0.98 6.84
C GLU A 34 -3.56 1.91 7.43
N TYR A 35 -2.45 2.17 6.72
CA TYR A 35 -1.44 3.14 7.16
C TYR A 35 -2.02 4.55 7.37
N LYS A 36 -3.05 4.94 6.60
CA LYS A 36 -3.66 6.27 6.69
C LYS A 36 -4.89 6.34 7.60
N LEU A 37 -5.69 5.27 7.65
CA LEU A 37 -6.91 5.19 8.46
C LEU A 37 -6.66 4.60 9.87
N GLY A 38 -5.64 3.76 10.00
CA GLY A 38 -5.14 3.25 11.27
C GLY A 38 -4.33 4.34 11.96
N LYS A 39 -4.79 4.72 13.14
CA LYS A 39 -4.15 5.70 14.01
C LYS A 39 -2.90 5.14 14.67
#